data_AF-A0A258D3B4-F1
#
_entry.id   AF-A0A258D3B4-F1
#
_cell.length_a   1.000
_cell.length_b   1.000
_cell.length_c   1.000
_cell.angle_alpha   90.00
_cell.angle_beta   90.00
_cell.angle_gamma   90.00
#
_symmetry.space_group_name_H-M   'P 1'
#
loop_
_entity.id
_entity.type
_entity.pdbx_description
1 polymer ?
#
loop_
_entity_poly.entity_id
_entity_poly.type
_entity_poly.pdbx_seq_one_letter_code
_entity_poly.pdbx_strand_id
1 'polypeptide(L)'
;MADDAIPHADVLNSTAQGQLKSIIERVERLEVEKAEIMEQIKEVYAEAKGNGFDVKVLKKVVRIRKQDRAKRQEEDAILDLYLSAIGEI
;
A
#
# COMPACT_ATOMS: atom_id res chain seq x y z
N MET A 1 15.39 38.00 33.91
CA MET A 1 14.93 37.13 32.81
C MET A 1 14.97 35.72 33.35
N ALA A 2 13.81 35.08 33.45
CA ALA A 2 13.65 33.80 34.11
C ALA A 2 14.27 32.68 33.27
N ASP A 3 15.05 31.85 33.96
CA ASP A 3 15.56 30.57 33.52
C ASP A 3 14.38 29.59 33.48
N ASP A 4 13.65 29.56 32.36
CA ASP A 4 12.67 28.50 32.08
C ASP A 4 13.44 27.27 31.61
N ALA A 5 14.00 26.55 32.58
CA ALA A 5 14.50 25.20 32.42
C ALA A 5 13.33 24.31 31.97
N ILE A 6 13.24 24.04 30.66
CA ILE A 6 12.42 22.95 30.14
C ILE A 6 12.98 21.68 30.79
N PRO A 7 12.22 20.97 31.63
CA PRO A 7 12.68 19.70 32.15
C PRO A 7 12.70 18.74 30.96
N HIS A 8 13.88 18.43 30.44
CA HIS A 8 14.07 17.29 29.53
C HIS A 8 13.81 16.00 30.32
N ALA A 9 12.55 15.73 30.60
CA ALA A 9 12.08 14.54 31.31
C ALA A 9 11.92 13.31 30.41
N ASP A 10 12.31 13.37 29.13
CA ASP A 10 12.14 12.28 28.16
C ASP A 10 13.47 11.75 27.61
N VAL A 11 14.48 11.58 28.47
CA VAL A 11 15.66 10.79 28.11
C VAL A 11 15.26 9.32 28.13
N LEU A 12 15.16 8.69 26.95
CA LEU A 12 14.93 7.26 26.82
C LEU A 12 15.91 6.49 27.71
N ASN A 13 15.39 5.74 28.69
CA ASN A 13 16.21 4.87 29.52
C ASN A 13 16.83 3.74 28.66
N SER A 14 17.87 3.07 29.18
CA SER A 14 18.61 2.05 28.42
C SER A 14 17.74 0.93 27.86
N THR A 15 16.70 0.53 28.59
CA THR A 15 15.71 -0.46 28.13
C THR A 15 14.90 0.07 26.94
N ALA A 16 14.40 1.30 27.03
CA ALA A 16 13.63 1.95 25.97
C ALA A 16 14.49 2.19 24.72
N GLN A 17 15.78 2.51 24.88
CA GLN A 17 16.73 2.59 23.76
C GLN A 17 16.94 1.24 23.07
N GLY A 18 17.02 0.15 23.83
CA GLY A 18 17.10 -1.21 23.28
C GLY A 18 15.84 -1.62 22.51
N GLN A 19 14.66 -1.29 23.04
CA GLN A 19 13.37 -1.53 22.36
C GLN A 19 13.27 -0.74 21.06
N LEU A 20 13.66 0.53 21.07
CA LEU A 20 13.66 1.38 19.88
C LEU A 20 14.56 0.79 18.78
N LYS A 21 15.79 0.40 19.12
CA LYS A 21 16.70 -0.25 18.16
C LYS A 21 16.09 -1.52 17.57
N SER A 22 15.51 -2.38 18.41
CA SER A 22 14.85 -3.61 17.97
C SER A 22 13.68 -3.34 17.02
N ILE A 23 12.85 -2.33 17.28
CA ILE A 23 11.74 -1.94 16.41
C ILE A 23 12.27 -1.47 15.05
N ILE A 24 13.26 -0.57 15.03
CA ILE A 24 13.83 -0.04 13.78
C ILE A 24 14.44 -1.16 12.95
N GLU A 25 15.30 -2.00 13.54
CA GLU A 25 15.93 -3.11 12.82
C GLU A 25 14.89 -4.09 12.23
N ARG A 26 13.79 -4.35 12.94
CA ARG A 26 12.71 -5.20 12.44
C ARG A 26 11.97 -4.54 11.27
N VAL A 27 11.70 -3.25 11.36
CA VAL A 27 11.02 -2.50 10.29
C VAL A 27 11.91 -2.42 9.05
N GLU A 28 13.20 -2.14 9.19
CA GLU A 28 14.14 -2.08 8.08
C GLU A 28 14.25 -3.42 7.34
N ARG A 29 14.32 -4.55 8.08
CA ARG A 29 14.28 -5.87 7.44
C ARG A 29 13.00 -6.09 6.64
N LEU A 30 11.84 -5.72 7.19
CA LEU A 30 10.56 -5.84 6.48
C LEU A 30 10.47 -4.91 5.27
N GLU A 31 11.07 -3.73 5.29
CA GLU A 31 11.14 -2.83 4.13
C GLU A 31 12.05 -3.39 3.02
N VAL A 32 13.14 -4.08 3.36
CA VAL A 32 13.97 -4.81 2.38
C VAL A 32 13.17 -5.95 1.74
N GLU A 33 12.53 -6.80 2.54
CA GLU A 33 11.68 -7.89 2.03
C GLU A 33 10.56 -7.35 1.14
N LYS A 34 9.92 -6.25 1.54
CA LYS A 34 8.89 -5.59 0.74
C LYS A 34 9.44 -5.07 -0.60
N ALA A 35 10.65 -4.51 -0.62
CA ALA A 35 11.29 -4.06 -1.85
C ALA A 35 11.60 -5.24 -2.79
N GLU A 36 12.08 -6.36 -2.27
CA GLU A 36 12.30 -7.59 -3.04
C GLU A 36 11.01 -8.12 -3.65
N ILE A 37 9.93 -8.19 -2.87
CA ILE A 37 8.60 -8.59 -3.36
C ILE A 37 8.08 -7.61 -4.43
N MET A 38 8.31 -6.30 -4.26
CA MET A 38 7.91 -5.31 -5.24
C MET A 38 8.65 -5.48 -6.57
N GLU A 39 9.94 -5.83 -6.55
CA GLU A 39 10.70 -6.11 -7.76
C GLU A 39 10.23 -7.41 -8.43
N GLN A 40 10.00 -8.48 -7.66
CA GLN A 40 9.42 -9.72 -8.20
C GLN A 40 8.06 -9.49 -8.89
N ILE A 41 7.18 -8.67 -8.28
CA ILE A 41 5.90 -8.31 -8.91
C ILE A 41 6.12 -7.57 -10.23
N LYS A 42 7.12 -6.68 -10.28
CA LYS A 42 7.45 -5.91 -11.49
C LYS A 42 8.01 -6.80 -12.59
N GLU A 43 8.84 -7.79 -12.25
CA GLU A 43 9.35 -8.80 -13.19
C GLU A 43 8.20 -9.61 -13.82
N VAL A 44 7.23 -10.07 -13.01
CA VAL A 44 6.05 -10.80 -13.52
C VAL A 44 5.23 -9.93 -14.49
N TYR A 45 5.03 -8.65 -14.18
CA TYR A 45 4.35 -7.74 -15.12
C TYR A 45 5.18 -7.46 -16.38
N ALA A 46 6.51 -7.43 -16.27
CA ALA A 46 7.40 -7.26 -17.42
C ALA A 46 7.36 -8.49 -18.34
N GLU A 47 7.36 -9.70 -17.78
CA GLU A 47 7.18 -10.95 -18.50
C GLU A 47 5.82 -10.97 -19.22
N ALA A 48 4.74 -10.63 -18.51
CA ALA A 48 3.41 -10.53 -19.10
C ALA A 48 3.37 -9.54 -20.27
N LYS A 49 4.08 -8.40 -20.15
CA LYS A 49 4.22 -7.44 -21.26
C LYS A 49 4.96 -8.05 -22.46
N GLY A 50 6.04 -8.79 -22.22
CA GLY A 50 6.80 -9.49 -23.26
C GLY A 50 5.96 -10.54 -23.99
N ASN A 51 5.04 -11.17 -23.27
CA ASN A 51 4.07 -12.13 -23.81
C ASN A 51 2.85 -11.48 -24.49
N GLY A 52 2.82 -10.14 -24.59
CA GLY A 52 1.77 -9.41 -25.31
C GLY A 52 0.54 -9.03 -24.48
N PHE A 53 0.57 -9.18 -23.15
CA PHE A 53 -0.54 -8.77 -22.29
C PHE A 53 -0.49 -7.26 -21.96
N ASP A 54 -1.67 -6.63 -21.84
CA ASP A 54 -1.78 -5.26 -21.35
C ASP A 54 -1.63 -5.23 -19.81
N VAL A 55 -0.46 -4.78 -19.35
CA VAL A 55 -0.13 -4.64 -17.92
C VAL A 55 -1.09 -3.71 -17.17
N LYS A 56 -1.63 -2.66 -17.82
CA LYS A 56 -2.58 -1.74 -17.20
C LYS A 56 -3.89 -2.46 -16.89
N VAL A 57 -4.38 -3.26 -17.82
CA VAL A 57 -5.58 -4.09 -17.63
C VAL A 57 -5.33 -5.16 -16.57
N LEU A 58 -4.18 -5.85 -16.59
CA LEU A 58 -3.84 -6.83 -15.55
C LEU A 58 -3.83 -6.23 -14.14
N LYS A 59 -3.22 -5.05 -13.97
CA LYS A 59 -3.25 -4.32 -12.69
C LYS A 59 -4.68 -3.96 -12.25
N LYS A 60 -5.53 -3.55 -13.19
CA LYS A 60 -6.96 -3.30 -12.93
C LYS A 60 -7.66 -4.58 -12.47
N VAL A 61 -7.42 -5.71 -13.13
CA VAL A 61 -7.98 -7.02 -12.74
C VAL A 61 -7.56 -7.41 -11.33
N VAL A 62 -6.27 -7.28 -10.98
CA VAL A 62 -5.81 -7.59 -9.61
C VAL A 62 -6.46 -6.67 -8.58
N ARG A 63 -6.57 -5.36 -8.87
CA ARG A 63 -7.23 -4.41 -7.97
C ARG A 63 -8.71 -4.76 -7.76
N ILE A 64 -9.43 -5.04 -8.84
CA ILE A 64 -10.83 -5.46 -8.80
C ILE A 64 -10.98 -6.72 -7.95
N ARG A 65 -10.12 -7.72 -8.16
CA ARG A 65 -10.16 -8.98 -7.40
C ARG A 65 -9.87 -8.83 -5.91
N LYS A 66 -9.21 -7.75 -5.47
CA LYS A 66 -8.99 -7.43 -4.05
C LYS A 66 -10.22 -6.80 -3.39
N GLN A 67 -11.14 -6.22 -4.16
CA GLN A 67 -12.38 -5.66 -3.63
C GLN A 67 -13.39 -6.77 -3.33
N ASP A 68 -14.23 -6.52 -2.32
CA ASP A 68 -15.37 -7.36 -1.99
C ASP A 68 -16.29 -7.52 -3.21
N ARG A 69 -16.76 -8.75 -3.47
CA ARG A 69 -17.52 -9.05 -4.68
C ARG A 69 -18.90 -8.41 -4.68
N ALA A 70 -19.57 -8.37 -3.52
CA ALA A 70 -20.90 -7.81 -3.42
C ALA A 70 -20.86 -6.29 -3.59
N LYS A 71 -19.92 -5.62 -2.92
CA LYS A 71 -19.71 -4.17 -3.10
C LYS A 71 -19.40 -3.79 -4.54
N ARG A 72 -18.55 -4.58 -5.21
CA ARG A 72 -18.22 -4.34 -6.62
C ARG A 72 -19.46 -4.45 -7.53
N GLN A 73 -20.28 -5.49 -7.34
CA GLN A 73 -21.49 -5.67 -8.14
C GLN A 73 -22.50 -4.54 -7.92
N GLU A 74 -22.60 -4.04 -6.69
CA GLU A 74 -23.41 -2.87 -6.36
C GLU A 74 -22.89 -1.60 -7.03
N GLU A 75 -21.58 -1.33 -6.94
CA GLU A 75 -20.92 -0.20 -7.61
C GLU A 75 -21.09 -0.26 -9.14
N ASP A 76 -20.90 -1.44 -9.75
CA ASP A 76 -21.05 -1.65 -11.20
C ASP A 76 -22.52 -1.43 -11.63
N ALA A 77 -23.50 -1.91 -10.86
CA ALA A 77 -24.92 -1.71 -11.16
C ALA A 77 -25.34 -0.23 -11.09
N ILE A 78 -24.81 0.51 -10.11
CA ILE A 78 -25.05 1.96 -9.99
C ILE A 78 -24.38 2.71 -11.14
N LEU A 79 -23.15 2.31 -11.52
CA LEU A 79 -22.44 2.90 -12.63
C LEU A 79 -23.22 2.74 -13.95
N ASP A 80 -23.68 1.52 -14.24
CA ASP A 80 -24.47 1.24 -15.45
C ASP A 80 -25.79 2.03 -15.47
N LEU A 81 -26.45 2.17 -14.32
CA LEU A 81 -27.63 3.02 -14.17
C LEU A 81 -27.33 4.49 -14.50
N TYR A 82 -26.19 5.01 -14.03
CA TYR A 82 -25.82 6.40 -14.29
C TYR A 82 -25.41 6.63 -15.74
N LEU A 83 -24.66 5.70 -16.35
CA LEU A 83 -24.26 5.78 -17.75
C LEU A 83 -25.47 5.71 -18.70
N SER A 84 -26.43 4.83 -18.41
CA SER A 84 -27.70 4.77 -19.16
C SER A 84 -28.53 6.03 -19.00
N ALA A 85 -28.58 6.63 -17.80
CA ALA A 85 -29.31 7.86 -17.57
C ALA A 85 -28.76 9.07 -18.37
N ILE A 86 -27.46 9.06 -18.71
CA ILE A 86 -26.81 10.13 -19.50
C ILE A 86 -26.61 9.76 -20.98
N GLY A 87 -27.04 8.57 -21.41
CA GLY A 87 -26.97 8.14 -22.81
C GLY A 87 -25.58 7.74 -23.31
N GLU A 88 -24.67 7.37 -22.40
CA GLU A 88 -23.30 6.90 -22.71
C GLU A 88 -23.25 5.36 -22.91
N ILE A 89 -24.41 4.69 -22.91
CA ILE A 89 -24.57 3.26 -23.20
C ILE A 89 -25.82 2.97 -24.04
#